data_AF-A0A968AA17-F1
#
_entry.id   AF-A0A968AA17-F1
#
_cell.length_a   1.000
_cell.length_b   1.000
_cell.length_c   1.000
_cell.angle_alpha   90.00
_cell.angle_beta   90.00
_cell.angle_gamma   90.00
#
_symmetry.space_group_name_H-M   'P 1'
#
loop_
_entity.id
_entity.type
_entity.pdbx_description
1 polymer ?
#
loop_
_entity_poly.entity_id
_entity_poly.type
_entity_poly.pdbx_seq_one_letter_code
_entity_poly.pdbx_strand_id
1 'polypeptide(L)'
;MNRVDALEFLTGLHIAESGSEIFPLIQSSTFDWIPVIEIAGMKYVAPMIYIKLRNLGLLDDCPADVVDYLTIIYELNCDRNENAVRQTSEIILLLNNNGYIP
;
A
#
# COMPACT_ATOMS: atom_id res chain seq x y z
N MET A 1 15.91 5.97 11.53
CA MET A 1 15.56 6.75 10.31
C MET A 1 14.67 7.92 10.68
N ASN A 2 14.76 9.09 10.04
CA ASN A 2 13.86 10.22 10.32
C ASN A 2 12.67 10.26 9.33
N ARG A 3 11.71 11.19 9.51
CA ARG A 3 10.50 11.29 8.66
C ARG A 3 10.79 11.69 7.21
N VAL A 4 11.84 12.46 6.96
CA VAL A 4 12.26 12.86 5.60
C VAL A 4 12.83 11.65 4.88
N ASP A 5 13.75 10.92 5.51
CA ASP A 5 14.32 9.68 4.97
C ASP A 5 13.22 8.66 4.62
N ALA A 6 12.19 8.56 5.46
CA ALA A 6 11.05 7.68 5.22
C ALA A 6 10.19 8.12 4.02
N LEU A 7 10.01 9.42 3.81
CA LEU A 7 9.33 9.96 2.62
C LEU A 7 10.15 9.74 1.35
N GLU A 8 11.47 9.91 1.44
CA GLU A 8 12.39 9.63 0.34
C GLU A 8 12.34 8.15 -0.03
N PHE A 9 12.37 7.25 0.96
CA PHE A 9 12.18 5.82 0.74
C PHE A 9 10.85 5.50 0.06
N LEU A 10 9.73 6.04 0.55
CA LEU A 10 8.40 5.80 -0.05
C LEU A 10 8.33 6.29 -1.50
N THR A 11 8.94 7.43 -1.79
CA THR A 11 9.00 8.00 -3.14
C THR A 11 9.88 7.14 -4.04
N GLY A 12 11.06 6.74 -3.55
CA GLY A 12 11.98 5.84 -4.25
C GLY A 12 11.34 4.49 -4.54
N LEU A 13 10.67 3.90 -3.55
CA LEU A 13 9.92 2.65 -3.70
C LEU A 13 8.86 2.79 -4.79
N HIS A 14 8.10 3.88 -4.84
CA HIS A 14 7.05 4.08 -5.84
C HIS A 14 7.58 4.03 -7.28
N ILE A 15 8.72 4.67 -7.53
CA ILE A 15 9.32 4.80 -8.86
C ILE A 15 10.27 3.66 -9.24
N ALA A 16 10.76 2.88 -8.27
CA ALA A 16 11.72 1.81 -8.52
C ALA A 16 11.19 0.80 -9.54
N GLU A 17 12.03 0.44 -10.51
CA GLU A 17 11.69 -0.52 -11.56
C GLU A 17 12.27 -1.90 -11.25
N SER A 18 13.31 -1.96 -10.40
CA SER A 18 14.00 -3.18 -10.00
C SER A 18 14.15 -3.29 -8.48
N GLY A 19 14.03 -4.52 -7.95
CA GLY A 19 14.25 -4.79 -6.53
C GLY A 19 15.68 -4.45 -6.08
N SER A 20 16.66 -4.47 -6.98
CA SER A 20 18.05 -4.10 -6.69
C SER A 20 18.23 -2.63 -6.25
N GLU A 21 17.29 -1.75 -6.60
CA GLU A 21 17.33 -0.33 -6.19
C GLU A 21 16.91 -0.15 -4.73
N ILE A 22 16.06 -1.04 -4.22
CA ILE A 22 15.44 -0.95 -2.90
C ILE A 22 16.10 -1.89 -1.90
N PHE A 23 16.55 -3.06 -2.37
CA PHE A 23 17.16 -4.09 -1.53
C PHE A 23 18.27 -3.56 -0.60
N PRO A 24 19.26 -2.76 -1.07
CA PRO A 24 20.31 -2.25 -0.18
C PRO A 24 19.78 -1.34 0.92
N LEU A 25 18.67 -0.63 0.67
CA LEU A 25 18.06 0.28 1.64
C LEU A 25 17.41 -0.51 2.77
N ILE A 26 16.58 -1.50 2.44
CA ILE A 26 15.84 -2.30 3.44
C ILE A 26 16.74 -3.25 4.23
N GLN A 27 17.90 -3.63 3.68
CA GLN A 27 18.93 -4.43 4.36
C GLN A 27 19.89 -3.60 5.22
N SER A 28 19.82 -2.26 5.15
CA SER A 28 20.68 -1.41 5.97
C SER A 28 20.35 -1.53 7.45
N SER A 29 21.37 -1.69 8.30
CA SER A 29 21.22 -1.68 9.76
C SER A 29 20.60 -0.40 10.34
N THR A 30 20.56 0.68 9.56
CA THR A 30 19.97 1.97 9.96
C THR A 30 18.54 2.17 9.45
N PHE A 31 18.04 1.23 8.64
CA PHE A 31 16.69 1.28 8.11
C PHE A 31 15.67 0.93 9.19
N ASP A 32 14.62 1.72 9.28
CA ASP A 32 13.62 1.61 10.35
C ASP A 32 12.22 1.67 9.74
N TRP A 33 11.47 0.59 9.85
CA TRP A 33 10.14 0.49 9.25
C TRP A 33 9.08 1.34 9.95
N ILE A 34 9.30 1.77 11.21
CA ILE A 34 8.29 2.48 12.01
C ILE A 34 7.87 3.79 11.32
N PRO A 35 8.78 4.72 10.96
CA PRO A 35 8.39 5.95 10.28
C PRO A 35 7.75 5.71 8.89
N VAL A 36 8.15 4.65 8.18
CA VAL A 36 7.57 4.28 6.88
C VAL A 36 6.10 3.89 7.06
N ILE A 37 5.83 3.00 8.01
CA ILE A 37 4.48 2.52 8.30
C ILE A 37 3.58 3.66 8.80
N GLU A 38 4.07 4.52 9.70
CA GLU A 38 3.31 5.67 10.20
C GLU A 38 2.91 6.61 9.06
N ILE A 39 3.87 6.99 8.21
CA ILE A 39 3.61 7.88 7.08
C ILE A 39 2.69 7.20 6.07
N ALA A 40 2.89 5.91 5.79
CA ALA A 40 2.06 5.15 4.88
C ALA A 40 0.60 5.07 5.34
N GLY A 41 0.38 4.89 6.65
CA GLY A 41 -0.94 4.92 7.27
C GLY A 41 -1.59 6.29 7.15
N MET A 42 -0.87 7.36 7.51
CA MET A 42 -1.38 8.75 7.38
C MET A 42 -1.72 9.16 5.94
N LYS A 43 -1.05 8.55 4.95
CA LYS A 43 -1.24 8.86 3.53
C LYS A 43 -2.09 7.84 2.79
N TYR A 44 -2.59 6.81 3.47
CA TYR A 44 -3.35 5.70 2.86
C TYR A 44 -2.61 4.97 1.72
N VAL A 45 -1.28 4.94 1.76
CA VAL A 45 -0.44 4.29 0.72
C VAL A 45 0.14 2.95 1.16
N ALA A 46 -0.18 2.46 2.37
CA ALA A 46 0.29 1.15 2.84
C ALA A 46 -0.03 -0.03 1.88
N PRO A 47 -1.23 -0.12 1.26
CA PRO A 47 -1.49 -1.17 0.27
C PRO A 47 -0.58 -1.09 -0.97
N MET A 48 -0.18 0.13 -1.38
CA MET A 48 0.74 0.33 -2.51
C MET A 48 2.13 -0.22 -2.17
N ILE A 49 2.61 -0.02 -0.93
CA ILE A 49 3.89 -0.56 -0.46
C ILE A 49 3.90 -2.08 -0.57
N TYR A 50 2.87 -2.75 -0.08
CA TYR A 50 2.73 -4.20 -0.18
C TYR A 50 2.85 -4.67 -1.63
N ILE A 51 2.04 -4.10 -2.54
CA ILE A 51 2.04 -4.45 -3.96
C ILE A 51 3.43 -4.22 -4.58
N LYS A 52 4.06 -3.09 -4.27
CA LYS A 52 5.34 -2.72 -4.87
C LYS A 52 6.47 -3.64 -4.40
N LEU A 53 6.58 -3.89 -3.10
CA LEU A 53 7.57 -4.84 -2.55
C LEU A 53 7.35 -6.25 -3.10
N ARG A 54 6.10 -6.71 -3.20
CA ARG A 54 5.77 -8.01 -3.80
C ARG A 54 6.22 -8.09 -5.25
N ASN A 55 5.89 -7.09 -6.05
CA ASN A 55 6.23 -7.07 -7.48
C ASN A 55 7.74 -6.97 -7.73
N LEU A 56 8.47 -6.34 -6.80
CA LEU A 56 9.93 -6.28 -6.82
C LEU A 56 10.60 -7.54 -6.23
N GLY A 57 9.82 -8.49 -5.70
CA GLY A 57 10.33 -9.72 -5.09
C GLY A 57 10.99 -9.54 -3.72
N LEU A 58 10.64 -8.48 -2.98
CA LEU A 58 11.32 -8.04 -1.75
C LEU A 58 10.52 -8.27 -0.47
N LEU A 59 9.35 -8.92 -0.52
CA LEU A 59 8.57 -9.17 0.70
C LEU A 59 9.32 -10.06 1.68
N ASP A 60 9.99 -11.11 1.18
CA ASP A 60 10.73 -12.06 2.02
C ASP A 60 11.99 -11.44 2.65
N ASP A 61 12.42 -10.28 2.15
CA ASP A 61 13.55 -9.51 2.68
C ASP A 61 13.12 -8.52 3.79
N CYS A 62 11.82 -8.40 4.06
CA CYS A 62 11.27 -7.53 5.09
C CYS A 62 11.08 -8.28 6.43
N PRO A 63 11.08 -7.59 7.57
CA PRO A 63 10.71 -8.18 8.85
C PRO A 63 9.29 -8.78 8.81
N ALA A 64 9.10 -9.93 9.47
CA ALA A 64 7.84 -10.68 9.41
C ALA A 64 6.62 -9.85 9.90
N ASP A 65 6.79 -9.06 10.95
CA ASP A 65 5.74 -8.17 11.48
C ASP A 65 5.33 -7.07 10.49
N VAL A 66 6.29 -6.56 9.70
CA VAL A 66 6.02 -5.61 8.61
C VAL A 66 5.25 -6.29 7.48
N VAL A 67 5.66 -7.49 7.09
CA VAL A 67 4.97 -8.27 6.05
C VAL A 67 3.53 -8.59 6.47
N ASP A 68 3.34 -9.05 7.72
CA ASP A 68 2.02 -9.37 8.27
C ASP A 68 1.12 -8.12 8.29
N TYR A 69 1.63 -7.00 8.80
CA TYR A 69 0.89 -5.73 8.81
C TYR A 69 0.48 -5.29 7.40
N LEU A 70 1.42 -5.29 6.45
CA LEU A 70 1.17 -4.87 5.08
C LEU A 70 0.17 -5.78 4.37
N THR A 71 0.22 -7.08 4.64
CA THR A 71 -0.71 -8.08 4.09
C THR A 71 -2.13 -7.83 4.60
N ILE A 72 -2.30 -7.69 5.92
CA ILE A 72 -3.60 -7.41 6.54
C ILE A 72 -4.21 -6.11 5.98
N ILE A 73 -3.42 -5.04 5.89
CA ILE A 73 -3.91 -3.75 5.39
C ILE A 73 -4.25 -3.80 3.89
N TYR A 74 -3.51 -4.59 3.11
CA TYR A 74 -3.80 -4.84 1.70
C TYR A 74 -5.13 -5.59 1.54
N GLU A 75 -5.32 -6.69 2.24
CA GLU A 75 -6.54 -7.50 2.20
C GLU A 75 -7.76 -6.69 2.62
N LEU A 76 -7.68 -5.95 3.72
CA LEU A 76 -8.75 -5.05 4.17
C LEU A 76 -9.09 -3.98 3.12
N ASN A 77 -8.09 -3.48 2.37
CA ASN A 77 -8.35 -2.55 1.28
C ASN A 77 -9.03 -3.21 0.08
N CYS A 78 -8.66 -4.43 -0.27
CA CYS A 78 -9.33 -5.22 -1.30
C CYS A 78 -10.80 -5.42 -0.94
N ASP A 79 -11.10 -5.92 0.26
CA ASP A 79 -12.46 -6.13 0.74
C ASP A 79 -13.28 -4.83 0.73
N ARG A 80 -12.69 -3.74 1.22
CA ARG A 80 -13.36 -2.43 1.20
C ARG A 80 -13.68 -1.97 -0.22
N ASN A 81 -12.75 -2.15 -1.15
CA ASN A 81 -12.92 -1.74 -2.54
C ASN A 81 -13.99 -2.58 -3.26
N GLU A 82 -14.02 -3.89 -3.03
CA GLU A 82 -15.05 -4.78 -3.56
C GLU A 82 -16.44 -4.39 -3.05
N ASN A 83 -16.55 -4.13 -1.75
CA ASN A 83 -17.78 -3.63 -1.13
C ASN A 83 -18.22 -2.28 -1.72
N ALA A 84 -17.29 -1.36 -1.95
CA ALA A 84 -17.58 -0.05 -2.53
C ALA A 84 -18.09 -0.16 -3.98
N VAL A 85 -17.50 -1.05 -4.80
CA VAL A 85 -17.98 -1.33 -6.16
C VAL A 85 -19.41 -1.85 -6.13
N ARG A 86 -19.68 -2.86 -5.28
CA ARG A 86 -21.04 -3.43 -5.14
C ARG A 86 -22.06 -2.37 -4.73
N GLN A 87 -21.76 -1.61 -3.68
CA GLN A 87 -22.64 -0.54 -3.20
C GLN A 87 -22.88 0.53 -4.27
N THR A 88 -21.85 0.91 -5.03
CA THR A 88 -21.99 1.88 -6.12
C THR A 88 -22.91 1.34 -7.22
N SER A 89 -22.76 0.07 -7.60
CA SER A 89 -23.66 -0.56 -8.58
C SER A 89 -25.11 -0.62 -8.09
N GLU A 90 -25.35 -0.95 -6.82
CA GLU A 90 -26.69 -0.94 -6.21
C GLU A 90 -27.30 0.46 -6.24
N ILE A 91 -26.53 1.49 -5.90
CA ILE A 91 -26.98 2.89 -5.96
C ILE A 91 -27.32 3.30 -7.39
N ILE A 92 -26.47 2.99 -8.37
CA ILE A 92 -26.72 3.31 -9.79
C ILE A 92 -28.02 2.63 -10.27
N LEU A 93 -28.24 1.37 -9.91
CA LEU A 93 -29.47 0.65 -10.25
C LEU A 93 -30.71 1.33 -9.65
N LEU A 94 -30.65 1.72 -8.37
CA LEU A 94 -31.73 2.41 -7.70
C LEU A 94 -32.02 3.78 -8.32
N LEU A 95 -31.00 4.55 -8.67
CA LEU A 95 -31.13 5.85 -9.34
C LEU A 95 -31.79 5.71 -10.71
N ASN A 96 -31.30 4.78 -11.54
CA ASN A 96 -31.85 4.49 -12.86
C ASN A 96 -33.32 4.08 -12.78
N ASN A 97 -33.69 3.22 -11.81
CA ASN A 97 -35.07 2.78 -11.60
C ASN A 97 -36.01 3.93 -11.18
N ASN A 98 -35.48 5.03 -10.66
CA ASN A 98 -36.24 6.23 -10.31
C ASN A 98 -36.12 7.35 -11.36
N GLY A 99 -35.58 7.06 -12.55
CA GLY A 99 -35.48 8.01 -13.67
C GLY A 99 -34.28 8.96 -13.60
N TYR A 100 -33.34 8.74 -12.67
CA TYR A 100 -32.08 9.46 -12.60
C TYR A 100 -31.00 8.67 -13.33
N ILE A 101 -30.81 9.00 -14.61
CA ILE A 101 -29.79 8.38 -15.47
C ILE A 101 -28.52 9.25 -15.42
N PRO A 102 -27.35 8.70 -15.05
CA PRO A 102 -26.07 9.41 -15.07
C PRO A 102 -25.68 9.97 -16.44
#